data_AF-A0A0K9FCU2-F1
#
_entry.id   AF-A0A0K9FCU2-F1
#
_cell.length_a   1.000
_cell.length_b   1.000
_cell.length_c   1.000
_cell.angle_alpha   90.00
_cell.angle_beta   90.00
_cell.angle_gamma   90.00
#
_symmetry.space_group_name_H-M   'P 1'
#
loop_
_entity.id
_entity.type
_entity.pdbx_description
1 polymer ?
#
loop_
_entity_poly.entity_id
_entity_poly.type
_entity_poly.pdbx_seq_one_letter_code
_entity_poly.pdbx_strand_id
1 'polypeptide(L)'
;MFQIYISRLMIDSEVKKLNLVDVITPGIGLITIYFSWKSSNKSNKTNLKLGELQDSTAGKHRIVENIGAQRIVWINNVRELFVEFNSLCAELQINNELVLLNGVDENKEGKLISYSQQLLKVMNNIELYLNPNEPYSQFLFDRMKEMREKVHDVNTVYHMFNLHREMVVFAQNVILKAEWRRVKKETDKGEFIDKKDMLKIFNEVGKEMNPGAHESILEKYFKKT
;
A
#
# COMPACT_ATOMS: atom_id res chain seq x y z
N MET A 1 -25.48 79.94 -52.70
CA MET A 1 -26.59 79.22 -52.03
C MET A 1 -26.38 77.69 -51.96
N PHE A 2 -25.74 77.07 -52.96
CA PHE A 2 -25.51 75.61 -53.02
C PHE A 2 -24.50 75.07 -51.96
N GLN A 3 -23.47 75.84 -51.64
CA GLN A 3 -22.38 75.44 -50.71
C GLN A 3 -22.83 75.33 -49.24
N ILE A 4 -23.86 76.09 -48.85
CA ILE A 4 -24.46 76.06 -47.51
C ILE A 4 -25.30 74.79 -47.32
N TYR A 5 -25.95 74.31 -48.39
CA TYR A 5 -26.83 73.14 -48.33
C TYR A 5 -26.06 71.82 -48.19
N ILE A 6 -24.93 71.68 -48.90
CA ILE A 6 -24.03 70.51 -48.77
C ILE A 6 -23.38 70.47 -47.39
N SER A 7 -22.99 71.64 -46.84
CA SER A 7 -22.41 71.72 -45.50
C SER A 7 -23.41 71.32 -44.41
N ARG A 8 -24.70 71.67 -44.56
CA ARG A 8 -25.76 71.27 -43.61
C ARG A 8 -26.07 69.76 -43.67
N LEU A 9 -26.10 69.16 -44.86
CA LEU A 9 -26.31 67.72 -45.05
C LEU A 9 -25.15 66.88 -44.48
N MET A 10 -23.90 67.36 -44.59
CA MET A 10 -22.73 66.71 -43.99
C MET A 10 -22.80 66.72 -42.46
N ILE A 11 -23.15 67.86 -41.85
CA ILE A 11 -23.31 68.01 -40.39
C ILE A 11 -24.43 67.11 -39.86
N ASP A 12 -25.60 67.07 -40.50
CA ASP A 12 -26.70 66.19 -40.06
C ASP A 12 -26.34 64.70 -40.18
N SER A 13 -25.50 64.31 -41.14
CA SER A 13 -25.03 62.93 -41.29
C SER A 13 -24.02 62.53 -40.19
N GLU A 14 -23.15 63.44 -39.77
CA GLU A 14 -22.19 63.19 -38.70
C GLU A 14 -22.85 63.21 -37.32
N VAL A 15 -23.78 64.12 -37.08
CA VAL A 15 -24.56 64.17 -35.83
C VAL A 15 -25.42 62.92 -35.65
N LYS A 16 -26.00 62.37 -36.73
CA LYS A 16 -26.72 61.08 -36.69
C LYS A 16 -25.78 59.89 -36.42
N LYS A 17 -24.54 59.91 -36.91
CA LYS A 17 -23.54 58.88 -36.61
C LYS A 17 -23.07 58.97 -35.15
N LEU A 18 -22.84 60.17 -34.61
CA LEU A 18 -22.52 60.38 -33.20
C LEU A 18 -23.63 59.85 -32.28
N ASN A 19 -24.88 60.23 -32.53
CA ASN A 19 -26.03 59.79 -31.73
C ASN A 19 -26.24 58.25 -31.78
N LEU A 20 -25.90 57.61 -32.91
CA LEU A 20 -25.99 56.15 -33.02
C LEU A 20 -24.87 55.45 -32.22
N VAL A 21 -23.65 55.99 -32.25
CA VAL A 21 -22.50 55.49 -31.45
C VAL A 21 -22.76 55.67 -29.96
N ASP A 22 -23.33 56.80 -29.54
CA ASP A 22 -23.65 57.08 -28.13
C ASP A 22 -24.77 56.19 -27.57
N VAL A 23 -25.62 55.62 -28.43
CA VAL A 23 -26.66 54.65 -28.03
C VAL A 23 -26.14 53.20 -28.06
N ILE A 24 -25.25 52.85 -28.99
CA ILE A 24 -24.71 51.49 -29.13
C ILE A 24 -23.63 51.19 -28.08
N THR A 25 -22.76 52.16 -27.77
CA THR A 25 -21.63 51.99 -26.84
C THR A 25 -22.06 51.57 -25.42
N PRO A 26 -23.10 52.17 -24.80
CA PRO A 26 -23.62 51.74 -23.49
C PRO A 26 -24.19 50.31 -23.53
N GLY A 27 -24.81 49.91 -24.63
CA GLY A 27 -25.37 48.56 -24.82
C GLY A 27 -24.29 47.48 -24.82
N ILE A 28 -23.17 47.73 -25.50
CA ILE A 28 -21.99 46.82 -25.50
C ILE A 28 -21.38 46.75 -24.08
N GLY A 29 -21.33 47.87 -23.36
CA GLY A 29 -20.90 47.92 -21.97
C GLY A 29 -21.71 47.01 -21.05
N LEU A 30 -23.04 47.06 -21.13
CA LEU A 30 -23.91 46.19 -20.32
C LEU A 30 -23.77 44.70 -20.66
N ILE A 31 -23.57 44.38 -21.94
CA ILE A 31 -23.34 42.99 -22.40
C ILE A 31 -22.00 42.46 -21.85
N THR A 32 -20.93 43.25 -21.94
CA THR A 32 -19.62 42.84 -21.40
C THR A 32 -19.64 42.70 -19.87
N ILE A 33 -20.36 43.58 -19.16
CA ILE A 33 -20.59 43.46 -17.71
C ILE A 33 -21.36 42.17 -17.39
N TYR A 34 -22.43 41.86 -18.13
CA TYR A 34 -23.20 40.64 -17.92
C TYR A 34 -22.37 39.37 -18.15
N PHE A 35 -21.60 39.30 -19.23
CA PHE A 35 -20.71 38.16 -19.50
C PHE A 35 -19.58 38.05 -18.47
N SER A 36 -19.02 39.18 -18.04
CA SER A 36 -18.01 39.21 -16.97
C SER A 36 -18.57 38.71 -15.64
N TRP A 37 -19.77 39.14 -15.26
CA TRP A 37 -20.46 38.69 -14.05
C TRP A 37 -20.78 37.19 -14.11
N LYS A 38 -21.32 36.71 -15.24
CA LYS A 38 -21.62 35.28 -15.45
C LYS A 38 -20.35 34.42 -15.42
N SER A 39 -19.27 34.90 -16.02
CA SER A 39 -17.96 34.25 -16.01
C SER A 39 -17.37 34.19 -14.60
N SER A 40 -17.37 35.32 -13.88
CA SER A 40 -16.88 35.41 -12.50
C SER A 40 -17.66 34.50 -11.55
N ASN A 41 -18.99 34.41 -11.68
CA ASN A 41 -19.80 33.51 -10.86
C ASN A 41 -19.54 32.04 -11.18
N LYS A 42 -19.28 31.70 -12.45
CA LYS A 42 -18.89 30.34 -12.83
C LYS A 42 -17.50 30.00 -12.28
N SER A 43 -16.55 30.94 -12.37
CA SER A 43 -15.19 30.80 -11.84
C SER A 43 -15.16 30.67 -10.30
N ASN A 44 -15.94 31.47 -9.58
CA ASN A 44 -16.06 31.33 -8.12
C ASN A 44 -16.64 29.98 -7.70
N LYS A 45 -17.67 29.49 -8.40
CA LYS A 45 -18.22 28.14 -8.14
C LYS A 45 -17.20 27.03 -8.42
N THR A 46 -16.38 27.16 -9.46
CA THR A 46 -15.32 26.18 -9.73
C THR A 46 -14.20 26.26 -8.72
N ASN A 47 -13.80 27.46 -8.26
CA ASN A 47 -12.75 27.64 -7.26
C ASN A 47 -13.19 27.11 -5.88
N LEU A 48 -14.45 27.31 -5.49
CA LEU A 48 -15.01 26.75 -4.26
C LEU A 48 -15.00 25.21 -4.31
N LYS A 49 -15.50 24.62 -5.40
CA LYS A 49 -15.45 23.16 -5.58
C LYS A 49 -14.02 22.63 -5.61
N LEU A 50 -13.08 23.39 -6.20
CA LEU A 50 -11.67 23.03 -6.25
C LEU A 50 -11.05 23.06 -4.85
N GLY A 51 -11.37 24.07 -4.03
CA GLY A 51 -10.95 24.16 -2.63
C GLY A 51 -11.50 23.01 -1.78
N GLU A 52 -12.79 22.71 -1.89
CA GLU A 52 -13.42 21.58 -1.18
C GLU A 52 -12.79 20.23 -1.57
N LEU A 53 -12.54 20.02 -2.87
CA LEU A 53 -11.86 18.82 -3.36
C LEU A 53 -10.42 18.75 -2.82
N GLN A 54 -9.69 19.86 -2.86
CA GLN A 54 -8.31 19.93 -2.40
C GLN A 54 -8.20 19.66 -0.89
N ASP A 55 -9.09 20.20 -0.06
CA ASP A 55 -9.14 19.93 1.38
C ASP A 55 -9.50 18.46 1.65
N SER A 56 -10.45 17.90 0.90
CA SER A 56 -10.83 16.48 1.05
C SER A 56 -9.70 15.53 0.64
N THR A 57 -8.96 15.86 -0.41
CA THR A 57 -7.82 15.07 -0.90
C THR A 57 -6.63 15.21 0.03
N ALA A 58 -6.34 16.41 0.54
CA ALA A 58 -5.29 16.64 1.54
C ALA A 58 -5.57 15.86 2.83
N GLY A 59 -6.82 15.84 3.29
CA GLY A 59 -7.25 15.05 4.44
C GLY A 59 -7.02 13.54 4.25
N LYS A 60 -7.39 13.00 3.07
CA LYS A 60 -7.15 11.58 2.73
C LYS A 60 -5.66 11.24 2.70
N HIS A 61 -4.83 12.08 2.08
CA HIS A 61 -3.39 11.88 2.04
C HIS A 61 -2.79 11.80 3.45
N ARG A 62 -3.17 12.72 4.34
CA ARG A 62 -2.69 12.71 5.73
C ARG A 62 -3.06 11.44 6.49
N ILE A 63 -4.27 10.91 6.25
CA ILE A 63 -4.71 9.64 6.85
C ILE A 63 -3.85 8.48 6.34
N VAL A 64 -3.60 8.43 5.03
CA VAL A 64 -2.75 7.40 4.40
C VAL A 64 -1.32 7.47 4.90
N GLU A 65 -0.74 8.66 5.05
CA GLU A 65 0.59 8.85 5.62
C GLU A 65 0.68 8.36 7.08
N ASN A 66 -0.29 8.73 7.92
CA ASN A 66 -0.34 8.30 9.31
C ASN A 66 -0.46 6.77 9.43
N ILE A 67 -1.34 6.15 8.65
CA ILE A 67 -1.50 4.69 8.62
C ILE A 67 -0.26 4.02 8.04
N GLY A 68 0.38 4.63 7.03
CA GLY A 68 1.65 4.18 6.47
C GLY A 68 2.75 4.12 7.52
N ALA A 69 2.88 5.16 8.35
CA ALA A 69 3.85 5.19 9.45
C ALA A 69 3.59 4.09 10.48
N GLN A 70 2.33 3.88 10.89
CA GLN A 70 1.97 2.77 11.78
C GLN A 70 2.26 1.41 11.16
N ARG A 71 2.01 1.24 9.86
CA ARG A 71 2.30 -0.01 9.15
C ARG A 71 3.80 -0.27 9.07
N ILE A 72 4.64 0.75 8.91
CA ILE A 72 6.11 0.57 8.96
C ILE A 72 6.54 0.01 10.32
N VAL A 73 5.99 0.53 11.42
CA VAL A 73 6.24 -0.02 12.77
C VAL A 73 5.78 -1.47 12.85
N TRP A 74 4.58 -1.77 12.37
CA TRP A 74 4.07 -3.15 12.30
C TRP A 74 4.99 -4.07 11.48
N ILE A 75 5.49 -3.65 10.32
CA ILE A 75 6.42 -4.43 9.48
C ILE A 75 7.71 -4.75 10.26
N ASN A 76 8.25 -3.78 11.01
CA ASN A 76 9.45 -3.99 11.80
C ASN A 76 9.22 -4.98 12.94
N ASN A 77 8.10 -4.88 13.65
CA ASN A 77 7.75 -5.84 14.70
C ASN A 77 7.59 -7.26 14.14
N VAL A 78 6.95 -7.41 12.97
CA VAL A 78 6.83 -8.71 12.27
C VAL A 78 8.20 -9.25 11.89
N ARG A 79 9.11 -8.40 11.38
CA ARG A 79 10.48 -8.80 11.06
C ARG A 79 11.21 -9.32 12.30
N GLU A 80 11.08 -8.64 13.43
CA GLU A 80 11.70 -9.07 14.69
C GLU A 80 11.19 -10.45 15.14
N LEU A 81 9.87 -10.66 15.08
CA LEU A 81 9.27 -11.97 15.38
C LEU A 81 9.73 -13.07 14.42
N PHE A 82 9.91 -12.76 13.12
CA PHE A 82 10.47 -13.72 12.16
C PHE A 82 11.91 -14.09 12.50
N VAL A 83 12.74 -13.13 12.90
CA VAL A 83 14.12 -13.38 13.35
C VAL A 83 14.13 -14.23 14.61
N GLU A 84 13.28 -13.91 15.58
CA GLU A 84 13.14 -14.68 16.83
C GLU A 84 12.72 -16.12 16.55
N PHE A 85 11.70 -16.34 15.71
CA PHE A 85 11.26 -17.67 15.29
C PHE A 85 12.41 -18.47 14.66
N ASN A 86 13.11 -17.87 13.70
CA ASN A 86 14.21 -18.55 13.00
C ASN A 86 15.36 -18.91 13.94
N SER A 87 15.64 -18.04 14.92
CA SER A 87 16.69 -18.25 15.92
C SER A 87 16.32 -19.38 16.87
N LEU A 88 15.09 -19.40 17.39
CA LEU A 88 14.59 -20.47 18.26
C LEU A 88 14.61 -21.83 17.57
N CYS A 89 14.20 -21.91 16.30
CA CYS A 89 14.30 -23.15 15.54
C CYS A 89 15.75 -23.61 15.36
N ALA A 90 16.68 -22.69 15.06
CA ALA A 90 18.10 -23.04 14.93
C ALA A 90 18.69 -23.52 16.26
N GLU A 91 18.37 -22.86 17.37
CA GLU A 91 18.79 -23.27 18.71
C GLU A 91 18.25 -24.64 19.08
N LEU A 92 16.97 -24.91 18.83
CA LEU A 92 16.37 -26.24 19.06
C LEU A 92 17.08 -27.32 18.23
N GLN A 93 17.37 -27.05 16.96
CA GLN A 93 18.06 -28.00 16.09
C GLN A 93 19.47 -28.33 16.62
N ILE A 94 20.24 -27.31 17.02
CA ILE A 94 21.58 -27.50 17.59
C ILE A 94 21.50 -28.30 18.89
N ASN A 95 20.55 -27.99 19.77
CA ASN A 95 20.39 -28.72 21.02
C ASN A 95 20.00 -30.19 20.79
N ASN A 96 19.14 -30.49 19.81
CA ASN A 96 18.82 -31.88 19.44
C ASN A 96 20.05 -32.63 18.93
N GLU A 97 20.89 -32.00 18.11
CA GLU A 97 22.13 -32.61 17.63
C GLU A 97 23.09 -32.89 18.79
N LEU A 98 23.22 -31.95 19.74
CA LEU A 98 24.02 -32.15 20.94
C LEU A 98 23.47 -33.26 21.85
N VAL A 99 22.15 -33.46 21.87
CA VAL A 99 21.50 -34.57 22.58
C VAL A 99 21.80 -35.90 21.89
N LEU A 100 21.76 -35.98 20.57
CA LEU A 100 22.15 -37.16 19.82
C LEU A 100 23.61 -37.56 20.08
N LEU A 101 24.52 -36.57 20.10
CA LEU A 101 25.96 -36.81 20.28
C LEU A 101 26.35 -37.18 21.71
N ASN A 102 25.72 -36.54 22.71
CA ASN A 102 26.18 -36.60 24.10
C ASN A 102 25.17 -37.21 25.09
N GLY A 103 24.01 -37.66 24.60
CA GLY A 103 22.91 -38.10 25.45
C GLY A 103 22.13 -36.95 26.12
N VAL A 104 20.98 -37.32 26.69
CA VAL A 104 20.09 -36.41 27.44
C VAL A 104 20.59 -36.27 28.88
N ASP A 105 20.64 -35.03 29.36
CA ASP A 105 20.79 -34.68 30.78
C ASP A 105 19.56 -33.83 31.17
N GLU A 106 19.11 -33.89 32.43
CA GLU A 106 17.94 -33.16 32.95
C GLU A 106 18.01 -31.66 32.65
N ASN A 107 19.21 -31.08 32.72
CA ASN A 107 19.44 -29.67 32.36
C ASN A 107 19.16 -29.36 30.88
N LYS A 108 19.40 -30.31 29.98
CA LYS A 108 19.13 -30.16 28.53
C LYS A 108 17.65 -30.30 28.23
N GLU A 109 16.96 -31.22 28.91
CA GLU A 109 15.52 -31.42 28.77
C GLU A 109 14.73 -30.18 29.17
N GLY A 110 15.05 -29.57 30.31
CA GLY A 110 14.41 -28.32 30.75
C GLY A 110 14.58 -27.17 29.75
N LYS A 111 15.76 -27.05 29.12
CA LYS A 111 16.02 -26.06 28.06
C LYS A 111 15.19 -26.32 26.81
N LEU A 112 15.11 -27.57 26.34
CA LEU A 112 14.31 -27.93 25.16
C LEU A 112 12.83 -27.61 25.35
N ILE A 113 12.27 -27.89 26.54
CA ILE A 113 10.89 -27.53 26.87
C ILE A 113 10.70 -26.02 26.83
N SER A 114 11.61 -25.25 27.46
CA SER A 114 11.55 -23.79 27.46
C SER A 114 11.57 -23.22 26.04
N TYR A 115 12.47 -23.70 25.18
CA TYR A 115 12.55 -23.26 23.80
C TYR A 115 11.30 -23.62 22.99
N SER A 116 10.72 -24.81 23.20
CA SER A 116 9.46 -25.19 22.55
C SER A 116 8.31 -24.25 22.91
N GLN A 117 8.20 -23.88 24.19
CA GLN A 117 7.17 -22.94 24.66
C GLN A 117 7.37 -21.54 24.09
N GLN A 118 8.63 -21.06 24.05
CA GLN A 118 8.97 -19.78 23.42
C GLN A 118 8.65 -19.80 21.93
N LEU A 119 8.98 -20.89 21.22
CA LEU A 119 8.67 -21.04 19.80
C LEU A 119 7.16 -20.94 19.55
N LEU A 120 6.35 -21.63 20.35
CA LEU A 120 4.88 -21.56 20.26
C LEU A 120 4.36 -20.14 20.51
N LYS A 121 4.91 -19.44 21.51
CA LYS A 121 4.56 -18.04 21.79
C LYS A 121 4.86 -17.14 20.58
N VAL A 122 6.03 -17.27 19.97
CA VAL A 122 6.41 -16.48 18.79
C VAL A 122 5.51 -16.81 17.60
N MET A 123 5.19 -18.08 17.37
CA MET A 123 4.24 -18.49 16.33
C MET A 123 2.88 -17.82 16.50
N ASN A 124 2.33 -17.85 17.72
CA ASN A 124 1.04 -17.22 18.02
C ASN A 124 1.10 -15.70 17.82
N ASN A 125 2.21 -15.06 18.22
CA ASN A 125 2.39 -13.63 17.98
C ASN A 125 2.40 -13.33 16.49
N ILE A 126 3.16 -14.07 15.67
CA ILE A 126 3.18 -13.90 14.22
C ILE A 126 1.76 -14.04 13.63
N GLU A 127 0.99 -15.03 14.08
CA GLU A 127 -0.39 -15.24 13.62
C GLU A 127 -1.32 -14.06 13.95
N LEU A 128 -1.13 -13.41 15.10
CA LEU A 128 -1.88 -12.20 15.47
C LEU A 128 -1.52 -10.99 14.61
N TYR A 129 -0.28 -10.90 14.13
CA TYR A 129 0.17 -9.79 13.30
C TYR A 129 -0.29 -9.94 11.84
N LEU A 130 -0.31 -11.16 11.31
CA LEU A 130 -0.55 -11.42 9.88
C LEU A 130 -2.02 -11.75 9.58
N ASN A 131 -2.45 -11.50 8.35
CA ASN A 131 -3.79 -11.86 7.90
C ASN A 131 -3.84 -13.33 7.46
N PRO A 132 -4.61 -14.21 8.14
CA PRO A 132 -4.66 -15.64 7.83
C PRO A 132 -5.38 -15.97 6.53
N ASN A 133 -6.01 -14.99 5.87
CA ASN A 133 -6.67 -15.20 4.58
C ASN A 133 -5.76 -14.89 3.38
N GLU A 134 -4.54 -14.39 3.63
CA GLU A 134 -3.57 -14.15 2.57
C GLU A 134 -2.80 -15.43 2.23
N PRO A 135 -2.62 -15.77 0.95
CA PRO A 135 -2.01 -17.05 0.56
C PRO A 135 -0.62 -17.29 1.14
N TYR A 136 0.22 -16.25 1.20
CA TYR A 136 1.57 -16.37 1.76
C TYR A 136 1.58 -16.54 3.28
N SER A 137 0.63 -15.93 3.98
CA SER A 137 0.46 -16.11 5.43
C SER A 137 0.02 -17.53 5.73
N GLN A 138 -0.95 -18.08 4.98
CA GLN A 138 -1.36 -19.48 5.10
C GLN A 138 -0.21 -20.44 4.85
N PHE A 139 0.51 -20.23 3.75
CA PHE A 139 1.69 -21.02 3.43
C PHE A 139 2.74 -20.94 4.54
N LEU A 140 3.03 -19.74 5.04
CA LEU A 140 3.97 -19.54 6.14
C LEU A 140 3.55 -20.35 7.38
N PHE A 141 2.29 -20.27 7.81
CA PHE A 141 1.81 -20.99 8.99
C PHE A 141 1.91 -22.50 8.84
N ASP A 142 1.55 -23.04 7.68
CA ASP A 142 1.68 -24.47 7.40
C ASP A 142 3.16 -24.91 7.47
N ARG A 143 4.05 -24.13 6.85
CA ARG A 143 5.50 -24.43 6.88
C ARG A 143 6.10 -24.28 8.28
N MET A 144 5.67 -23.30 9.07
CA MET A 144 6.12 -23.11 10.45
C MET A 144 5.67 -24.27 11.36
N LYS A 145 4.44 -24.79 11.17
CA LYS A 145 3.95 -25.98 11.88
C LYS A 145 4.80 -27.20 11.54
N GLU A 146 5.03 -27.46 10.25
CA GLU A 146 5.90 -28.56 9.82
C GLU A 146 7.32 -28.41 10.37
N MET A 147 7.89 -27.20 10.32
CA MET A 147 9.23 -26.93 10.85
C MET A 147 9.30 -27.17 12.36
N ARG A 148 8.28 -26.78 13.12
CA ARG A 148 8.17 -27.06 14.55
C ARG A 148 8.09 -28.56 14.84
N GLU A 149 7.31 -29.31 14.08
CA GLU A 149 7.22 -30.77 14.25
C GLU A 149 8.58 -31.43 13.99
N LYS A 150 9.27 -31.01 12.92
CA LYS A 150 10.60 -31.53 12.57
C LYS A 150 11.68 -31.17 13.58
N VAL A 151 11.65 -29.96 14.14
CA VAL A 151 12.62 -29.57 15.17
C VAL A 151 12.36 -30.25 16.52
N HIS A 152 11.25 -30.97 16.69
CA HIS A 152 11.02 -31.82 17.87
C HIS A 152 11.35 -33.30 17.62
N ASP A 153 11.49 -33.70 16.37
CA ASP A 153 11.93 -35.05 16.02
C ASP A 153 13.46 -35.11 16.03
N VAL A 154 14.00 -35.73 17.06
CA VAL A 154 15.44 -35.92 17.29
C VAL A 154 16.09 -36.73 16.14
N ASN A 155 15.32 -37.52 15.38
CA ASN A 155 15.82 -38.26 14.22
C ASN A 155 15.78 -37.45 12.92
N THR A 156 15.29 -36.20 12.96
CA THR A 156 15.26 -35.35 11.76
C THR A 156 16.66 -35.08 11.26
N VAL A 157 16.92 -35.53 10.04
CA VAL A 157 18.17 -35.24 9.33
C VAL A 157 18.25 -33.73 9.06
N TYR A 158 19.39 -33.12 9.40
CA TYR A 158 19.68 -31.68 9.23
C TYR A 158 19.26 -31.13 7.85
N HIS A 159 19.42 -31.91 6.79
CA HIS A 159 19.01 -31.52 5.44
C HIS A 159 17.49 -31.25 5.32
N MET A 160 16.65 -32.08 5.96
CA MET A 160 15.19 -31.91 5.93
C MET A 160 14.78 -30.63 6.65
N PHE A 161 15.41 -30.33 7.80
CA PHE A 161 15.19 -29.07 8.51
C PHE A 161 15.53 -27.86 7.63
N ASN A 162 16.66 -27.90 6.91
CA ASN A 162 17.06 -26.81 6.03
C ASN A 162 16.08 -26.57 4.88
N LEU A 163 15.50 -27.63 4.30
CA LEU A 163 14.49 -27.47 3.25
C LEU A 163 13.24 -26.72 3.77
N HIS A 164 12.75 -27.08 4.96
CA HIS A 164 11.63 -26.37 5.58
C HIS A 164 12.00 -24.92 5.95
N ARG A 165 13.20 -24.71 6.47
CA ARG A 165 13.73 -23.37 6.80
C ARG A 165 13.74 -22.47 5.58
N GLU A 166 14.24 -22.94 4.44
CA GLU A 166 14.30 -22.15 3.21
C GLU A 166 12.91 -21.70 2.75
N MET A 167 11.92 -22.58 2.82
CA MET A 167 10.53 -22.26 2.48
C MET A 167 9.90 -21.24 3.44
N VAL A 168 10.16 -21.36 4.75
CA VAL A 168 9.71 -20.38 5.75
C VAL A 168 10.34 -19.02 5.48
N VAL A 169 11.66 -18.97 5.32
CA VAL A 169 12.41 -17.73 5.05
C VAL A 169 11.96 -17.09 3.73
N PHE A 170 11.67 -17.88 2.71
CA PHE A 170 11.09 -17.38 1.47
C PHE A 170 9.75 -16.66 1.72
N ALA A 171 8.80 -17.31 2.38
CA ALA A 171 7.49 -16.73 2.67
C ALA A 171 7.58 -15.46 3.52
N GLN A 172 8.39 -15.48 4.58
CA GLN A 172 8.66 -14.31 5.43
C GLN A 172 9.16 -13.12 4.60
N ASN A 173 10.13 -13.34 3.70
CA ASN A 173 10.66 -12.28 2.86
C ASN A 173 9.64 -11.74 1.86
N VAL A 174 8.82 -12.61 1.27
CA VAL A 174 7.75 -12.19 0.37
C VAL A 174 6.76 -11.30 1.10
N ILE A 175 6.32 -11.69 2.31
CA ILE A 175 5.42 -10.90 3.15
C ILE A 175 5.99 -9.52 3.45
N LEU A 176 7.23 -9.47 3.97
CA LEU A 176 7.86 -8.19 4.30
C LEU A 176 7.99 -7.28 3.08
N LYS A 177 8.45 -7.81 1.94
CA LYS A 177 8.64 -7.00 0.72
C LYS A 177 7.32 -6.57 0.09
N ALA A 178 6.29 -7.41 0.11
CA ALA A 178 4.97 -7.07 -0.38
C ALA A 178 4.34 -5.94 0.43
N GLU A 179 4.44 -6.00 1.75
CA GLU A 179 3.95 -4.95 2.65
C GLU A 179 4.71 -3.63 2.49
N TRP A 180 6.03 -3.69 2.33
CA TRP A 180 6.81 -2.48 1.96
C TRP A 180 6.36 -1.87 0.63
N ARG A 181 6.11 -2.69 -0.40
CA ARG A 181 5.60 -2.22 -1.69
C ARG A 181 4.20 -1.63 -1.59
N ARG A 182 3.34 -2.22 -0.76
CA ARG A 182 2.01 -1.69 -0.46
C ARG A 182 2.11 -0.30 0.14
N VAL A 183 2.88 -0.12 1.22
CA VAL A 183 3.05 1.20 1.86
C VAL A 183 3.50 2.23 0.84
N LYS A 184 4.52 1.91 0.03
CA LYS A 184 5.00 2.82 -1.02
C LYS A 184 3.89 3.19 -2.03
N LYS A 185 3.16 2.20 -2.55
CA LYS A 185 2.08 2.44 -3.52
C LYS A 185 0.92 3.24 -2.91
N GLU A 186 0.55 2.99 -1.66
CA GLU A 186 -0.52 3.74 -0.98
C GLU A 186 -0.11 5.18 -0.75
N THR A 187 1.12 5.43 -0.29
CA THR A 187 1.68 6.79 -0.12
C THR A 187 1.75 7.54 -1.45
N ASP A 188 2.26 6.91 -2.51
CA ASP A 188 2.39 7.53 -3.83
C ASP A 188 1.01 7.87 -4.44
N LYS A 189 0.00 7.03 -4.22
CA LYS A 189 -1.37 7.23 -4.74
C LYS A 189 -2.24 8.12 -3.87
N GLY A 190 -1.95 8.22 -2.57
CA GLY A 190 -2.84 8.85 -1.59
C GLY A 190 -4.10 8.06 -1.27
N GLU A 191 -4.12 6.75 -1.57
CA GLU A 191 -5.29 5.89 -1.42
C GLU A 191 -4.88 4.48 -0.98
N PHE A 192 -5.75 3.78 -0.24
CA PHE A 192 -5.53 2.39 0.16
C PHE A 192 -5.64 1.45 -1.04
N ILE A 193 -4.76 0.44 -1.10
CA ILE A 193 -4.89 -0.61 -2.11
C ILE A 193 -5.98 -1.59 -1.69
N ASP A 194 -6.71 -2.12 -2.68
CA ASP A 194 -7.70 -3.16 -2.44
C ASP A 194 -7.06 -4.56 -2.31
N LYS A 195 -7.88 -5.56 -1.99
CA LYS A 195 -7.42 -6.95 -1.83
C LYS A 195 -6.84 -7.55 -3.11
N LYS A 196 -7.38 -7.18 -4.28
CA LYS A 196 -6.94 -7.71 -5.58
C LYS A 196 -5.57 -7.15 -5.95
N ASP A 197 -5.36 -5.86 -5.72
CA ASP A 197 -4.08 -5.20 -5.90
C ASP A 197 -3.02 -5.74 -4.92
N MET A 198 -3.40 -6.01 -3.67
CA MET A 198 -2.49 -6.64 -2.71
C MET A 198 -2.09 -8.05 -3.15
N LEU A 199 -3.04 -8.86 -3.62
CA LEU A 199 -2.76 -10.20 -4.16
C LEU A 199 -1.80 -10.13 -5.35
N LYS A 200 -1.98 -9.14 -6.23
CA LYS A 200 -1.08 -8.89 -7.35
C LYS A 200 0.33 -8.56 -6.87
N ILE A 201 0.49 -7.69 -5.85
CA ILE A 201 1.80 -7.37 -5.27
C ILE A 201 2.47 -8.63 -4.72
N PHE A 202 1.75 -9.47 -3.99
CA PHE A 202 2.27 -10.74 -3.47
C PHE A 202 2.77 -11.66 -4.58
N ASN A 203 2.00 -11.80 -5.67
CA ASN A 203 2.38 -12.59 -6.83
C ASN A 203 3.64 -12.05 -7.52
N GLU A 204 3.70 -10.75 -7.76
CA GLU A 204 4.86 -10.08 -8.35
C GLU A 204 6.12 -10.31 -7.50
N VAL A 205 6.04 -10.04 -6.19
CA VAL A 205 7.17 -10.20 -5.27
C VAL A 205 7.64 -11.65 -5.19
N GLY A 206 6.71 -12.59 -5.04
CA GLY A 206 7.05 -14.01 -4.96
C GLY A 206 7.75 -14.52 -6.21
N LYS A 207 7.20 -14.19 -7.38
CA LYS A 207 7.78 -14.56 -8.67
C LYS A 207 9.15 -13.95 -8.89
N GLU A 208 9.35 -12.68 -8.52
CA GLU A 208 10.65 -12.02 -8.60
C GLU A 208 11.69 -12.65 -7.66
N MET A 209 11.27 -13.13 -6.48
CA MET A 209 12.17 -13.69 -5.48
C MET A 209 12.61 -15.12 -5.81
N ASN A 210 11.66 -16.00 -6.12
CA ASN A 210 11.95 -17.38 -6.50
C ASN A 210 10.77 -17.94 -7.31
N PRO A 211 10.88 -17.98 -8.65
CA PRO A 211 9.81 -18.46 -9.51
C PRO A 211 9.35 -19.90 -9.19
N GLY A 212 10.28 -20.81 -8.92
CA GLY A 212 9.96 -22.21 -8.65
C GLY A 212 9.24 -22.41 -7.32
N ALA A 213 9.74 -21.76 -6.25
CA ALA A 213 9.06 -21.79 -4.95
C ALA A 213 7.67 -21.13 -5.03
N HIS A 214 7.55 -20.02 -5.76
CA HIS A 214 6.28 -19.35 -5.98
C HIS A 214 5.24 -20.24 -6.68
N GLU A 215 5.64 -20.96 -7.73
CA GLU A 215 4.75 -21.85 -8.48
C GLU A 215 4.16 -22.95 -7.58
N SER A 216 4.96 -23.53 -6.68
CA SER A 216 4.48 -24.52 -5.70
C SER A 216 3.40 -23.98 -4.76
N ILE A 217 3.43 -22.69 -4.44
CA ILE A 217 2.44 -22.02 -3.58
C ILE A 217 1.16 -21.71 -4.37
N LEU A 218 1.31 -21.27 -5.63
CA LEU A 218 0.18 -20.95 -6.51
C LEU A 218 -0.78 -22.13 -6.64
N GLU A 219 -0.24 -23.33 -6.84
CA GLU A 219 -1.05 -24.53 -7.03
C GLU A 219 -1.92 -24.88 -5.82
N LYS A 220 -1.40 -24.67 -4.60
CA LYS A 220 -2.06 -25.10 -3.36
C LYS A 220 -2.94 -24.02 -2.71
N TYR A 221 -2.52 -22.75 -2.75
CA TYR A 221 -3.15 -21.68 -1.97
C TYR A 221 -3.87 -20.62 -2.81
N PHE A 222 -3.40 -20.33 -4.03
CA PHE A 222 -4.02 -19.31 -4.88
C PHE A 222 -5.22 -19.80 -5.68
N LYS A 223 -5.34 -21.10 -5.96
CA LYS A 223 -6.50 -21.67 -6.68
C LYS A 223 -7.77 -21.79 -5.82
N LYS A 224 -7.69 -21.50 -4.52
CA LYS A 224 -8.80 -21.59 -3.56
C LYS A 224 -9.46 -20.23 -3.21
N THR A 225 -8.89 -19.13 -3.70
CA THR A 225 -9.34 -17.74 -3.41
C THR A 225 -9.92 -17.10 -4.66
#